data_AF-A0A2E1QPH5-F1
#
_entry.id   AF-A0A2E1QPH5-F1
#
_cell.length_a   1.000
_cell.length_b   1.000
_cell.length_c   1.000
_cell.angle_alpha   90.00
_cell.angle_beta   90.00
_cell.angle_gamma   90.00
#
_symmetry.space_group_name_H-M   'P 1'
#
loop_
_entity.id
_entity.type
_entity.pdbx_description
1 polymer ?
#
loop_
_entity_poly.entity_id
_entity_poly.type
_entity_poly.pdbx_seq_one_letter_code
_entity_poly.pdbx_strand_id
1 'polypeptide(L)'
;MNKNKLFVKAGCPFSYKFIVYLNEINKLVDFELHVAHADEESYEEITMYILEKSGQKASFPTVESLDGIFLAGSDELIEHFSGVYNITRDNIEMLKYWENNMMPRMRNIMKQLREAKEKITELSA
;
A
#
# COMPACT_ATOMS: atom_id res chain seq x y z
N MET A 1 5.22 6.15 -22.62
CA MET A 1 4.43 4.93 -22.35
C MET A 1 3.57 5.23 -21.14
N ASN A 2 2.27 4.99 -21.22
CA ASN A 2 1.40 5.10 -20.04
C ASN A 2 1.76 3.98 -19.06
N LYS A 3 1.77 4.29 -17.77
CA LYS A 3 2.05 3.35 -16.69
C LYS A 3 0.79 3.19 -15.83
N ASN A 4 0.65 2.04 -15.17
CA ASN A 4 -0.37 1.90 -14.12
C ASN A 4 -0.05 2.88 -12.99
N LYS A 5 -1.06 3.49 -12.38
CA LYS A 5 -0.82 4.35 -11.21
C LYS A 5 -0.89 3.51 -9.95
N LEU A 6 0.14 3.58 -9.12
CA LEU A 6 0.20 2.93 -7.82
C LEU A 6 0.07 4.00 -6.73
N PHE A 7 -1.04 3.96 -6.02
CA PHE A 7 -1.32 4.80 -4.86
C PHE A 7 -0.93 4.05 -3.58
N VAL A 8 -0.05 4.66 -2.80
CA VAL A 8 0.47 4.10 -1.54
C VAL A 8 0.37 5.12 -0.43
N LYS A 9 0.30 4.65 0.81
CA LYS A 9 0.35 5.52 1.99
C LYS A 9 1.72 5.41 2.66
N ALA A 10 2.34 6.55 2.93
CA ALA A 10 3.60 6.62 3.66
C ALA A 10 3.46 5.94 5.04
N GLY A 11 4.44 5.10 5.40
CA GLY A 11 4.41 4.34 6.64
C GLY A 11 3.41 3.18 6.68
N CYS A 12 2.59 2.93 5.65
CA CYS A 12 1.63 1.82 5.66
C CYS A 12 2.31 0.46 5.40
N PRO A 13 2.16 -0.54 6.28
CA PRO A 13 2.81 -1.85 6.12
C PRO A 13 2.31 -2.62 4.90
N PHE A 14 1.05 -2.45 4.54
CA PHE A 14 0.46 -3.08 3.35
C PHE A 14 0.99 -2.43 2.06
N SER A 15 1.19 -1.10 2.06
CA SER A 15 1.80 -0.43 0.91
C SER A 15 3.23 -0.89 0.69
N TYR A 16 4.03 -0.96 1.75
CA TYR A 16 5.39 -1.47 1.65
C TYR A 16 5.45 -2.93 1.22
N LYS A 17 4.52 -3.78 1.68
CA LYS A 17 4.43 -5.18 1.23
C LYS A 17 4.37 -5.29 -0.30
N PHE A 18 3.51 -4.50 -0.94
CA PHE A 18 3.40 -4.52 -2.40
C PHE A 18 4.63 -3.89 -3.10
N ILE A 19 5.19 -2.82 -2.54
CA ILE A 19 6.43 -2.22 -3.06
C ILE A 19 7.62 -3.18 -2.97
N VAL A 20 7.74 -3.96 -1.89
CA VAL A 20 8.78 -4.99 -1.73
C VAL A 20 8.66 -6.03 -2.83
N TYR A 21 7.44 -6.55 -3.05
CA TYR A 21 7.16 -7.48 -4.14
C TYR A 21 7.60 -6.91 -5.50
N LEU A 22 7.15 -5.70 -5.85
CA LEU A 22 7.45 -5.07 -7.14
C LEU A 22 8.95 -4.78 -7.33
N ASN A 23 9.67 -4.41 -6.27
CA ASN A 23 11.11 -4.18 -6.36
C ASN A 23 11.88 -5.49 -6.59
N GLU A 24 11.53 -6.55 -5.85
CA GLU A 24 12.25 -7.82 -5.95
C GLU A 24 12.13 -8.45 -7.34
N ILE A 25 11.00 -8.25 -8.01
CA ILE A 25 10.80 -8.68 -9.40
C ILE A 25 11.24 -7.66 -10.45
N ASN A 26 11.81 -6.52 -10.03
CA ASN A 26 12.23 -5.40 -10.89
C ASN A 26 11.11 -4.82 -11.78
N LYS A 27 9.87 -4.74 -11.25
CA LYS A 27 8.69 -4.21 -11.96
C LYS A 27 8.12 -2.92 -11.39
N LEU A 28 8.71 -2.36 -10.33
CA LEU A 28 8.29 -1.06 -9.81
C LEU A 28 8.32 0.04 -10.89
N VAL A 29 9.26 -0.06 -11.83
CA VAL A 29 9.40 0.88 -12.96
C VAL A 29 8.19 0.89 -13.91
N ASP A 30 7.32 -0.12 -13.88
CA ASP A 30 6.11 -0.21 -14.69
C ASP A 30 4.97 0.65 -14.12
N PHE A 31 5.16 1.24 -12.94
CA PHE A 31 4.16 2.04 -12.23
C PHE A 31 4.57 3.50 -12.13
N GLU A 32 3.56 4.38 -12.11
CA GLU A 32 3.66 5.75 -11.63
C GLU A 32 3.28 5.76 -10.14
N LEU A 33 4.23 6.10 -9.27
CA LEU A 33 4.03 6.02 -7.82
C LEU A 33 3.48 7.34 -7.27
N HIS A 34 2.33 7.29 -6.63
CA HIS A 34 1.72 8.40 -5.90
C HIS A 34 1.69 8.07 -4.40
N VAL A 35 2.33 8.90 -3.58
CA VAL A 35 2.48 8.66 -2.14
C VAL A 35 1.60 9.63 -1.36
N ALA A 36 0.66 9.09 -0.59
CA ALA A 36 -0.17 9.82 0.34
C ALA A 36 0.50 9.92 1.72
N HIS A 37 0.68 11.14 2.22
CA HIS A 37 1.25 11.42 3.54
C HIS A 37 0.14 11.91 4.48
N ALA A 38 -0.06 11.21 5.60
CA ALA A 38 -1.25 11.38 6.46
C ALA A 38 -1.47 12.81 7.00
N ASP A 39 -0.40 13.59 7.10
CA ASP A 39 -0.40 14.96 7.65
C ASP A 39 -0.16 16.02 6.55
N GLU A 40 -0.33 15.66 5.28
CA GLU A 40 -0.14 16.53 4.12
C GLU A 40 -1.36 16.48 3.18
N GLU A 41 -1.49 17.51 2.33
CA GLU A 41 -2.57 17.62 1.33
C GLU A 41 -2.65 16.40 0.39
N SER A 42 -1.50 15.76 0.11
CA SER A 42 -1.41 14.57 -0.73
C SER A 42 -2.33 13.43 -0.29
N TYR A 43 -2.63 13.29 1.01
CA TYR A 43 -3.55 12.28 1.49
C TYR A 43 -4.99 12.56 1.07
N GLU A 44 -5.46 13.79 1.23
CA GLU A 44 -6.82 14.16 0.85
C GLU A 44 -6.99 14.10 -0.67
N GLU A 45 -6.04 14.66 -1.42
CA GLU A 45 -6.04 14.63 -2.89
C GLU A 45 -6.14 13.21 -3.45
N ILE A 46 -5.29 12.29 -2.96
CA ILE A 46 -5.26 10.91 -3.46
C ILE A 46 -6.53 10.16 -3.02
N THR A 47 -6.99 10.34 -1.79
CA THR A 47 -8.19 9.64 -1.32
C THR A 47 -9.45 10.12 -2.03
N MET A 48 -9.53 11.41 -2.37
CA MET A 48 -10.61 11.98 -3.18
C MET A 48 -10.54 11.55 -4.63
N TYR A 49 -9.37 11.57 -5.25
CA TYR A 49 -9.18 11.04 -6.60
C TYR A 49 -9.67 9.59 -6.72
N ILE A 50 -9.28 8.72 -5.79
CA ILE A 50 -9.72 7.32 -5.79
C ILE A 50 -11.24 7.23 -5.60
N LEU A 51 -11.82 7.99 -4.67
CA LEU A 51 -13.27 7.97 -4.45
C LEU A 51 -14.05 8.41 -5.68
N GLU A 52 -13.66 9.52 -6.31
CA GLU A 52 -14.34 10.07 -7.47
C GLU A 52 -14.24 9.14 -8.69
N LYS A 53 -13.09 8.49 -8.90
CA LYS A 53 -12.85 7.64 -10.06
C LYS A 53 -13.38 6.23 -9.91
N SER A 54 -13.31 5.65 -8.71
CA SER A 54 -13.71 4.26 -8.45
C SER A 54 -15.09 4.13 -7.82
N GLY A 55 -15.64 5.21 -7.24
CA GLY A 55 -16.84 5.16 -6.40
C GLY A 55 -16.63 4.49 -5.04
N GLN A 56 -15.40 4.11 -4.70
CA GLN A 56 -15.06 3.40 -3.47
C GLN A 56 -14.14 4.24 -2.59
N LYS A 57 -14.30 4.10 -1.27
CA LYS A 57 -13.38 4.73 -0.32
C LYS A 57 -11.96 4.21 -0.54
N ALA A 58 -11.01 5.13 -0.57
CA ALA A 58 -9.61 4.79 -0.75
C ALA A 58 -9.11 3.77 0.28
N SER A 59 -8.46 2.74 -0.23
CA SER A 59 -7.68 1.76 0.52
C SER A 59 -6.25 1.79 -0.01
N PHE A 60 -5.27 1.47 0.82
CA PHE A 60 -3.87 1.50 0.40
C PHE A 60 -3.20 0.14 0.68
N PRO A 61 -2.42 -0.40 -0.26
CA PRO A 61 -2.16 0.10 -1.61
C PRO A 61 -3.36 -0.06 -2.55
N THR A 62 -3.44 0.79 -3.58
CA THR A 62 -4.38 0.69 -4.70
C THR A 62 -3.66 0.94 -6.02
N VAL A 63 -4.02 0.20 -7.06
CA VAL A 63 -3.56 0.41 -8.43
C VAL A 63 -4.73 0.81 -9.32
N GLU A 64 -4.55 1.86 -10.11
CA GLU A 64 -5.38 2.17 -11.28
C GLU A 64 -4.67 1.60 -12.52
N SER A 65 -5.34 0.66 -13.20
CA SER A 65 -4.85 0.10 -14.46
C SER A 65 -4.98 1.10 -15.60
N LEU A 66 -4.32 0.83 -16.72
CA LEU A 66 -4.46 1.63 -17.95
C LEU A 66 -5.90 1.72 -18.48
N ASP A 67 -6.74 0.74 -18.15
CA ASP A 67 -8.16 0.70 -18.52
C ASP A 67 -9.07 1.42 -17.50
N GLY A 68 -8.49 2.09 -16.49
CA GLY A 68 -9.21 2.80 -15.43
C GLY A 68 -9.83 1.90 -14.36
N ILE A 69 -9.40 0.64 -14.28
CA ILE A 69 -9.87 -0.31 -13.26
C ILE A 69 -9.04 -0.14 -11.99
N PHE A 70 -9.73 -0.05 -10.85
CA PHE A 70 -9.09 0.07 -9.54
C PHE A 70 -9.03 -1.29 -8.84
N LEU A 71 -7.83 -1.69 -8.45
CA LEU A 71 -7.56 -2.88 -7.63
C LEU A 71 -6.91 -2.43 -6.33
N ALA A 72 -7.42 -2.90 -5.20
CA ALA A 72 -6.95 -2.49 -3.88
C ALA A 72 -6.59 -3.71 -3.02
N GLY A 73 -5.69 -3.50 -2.06
CA GLY A 73 -5.25 -4.54 -1.13
C GLY A 73 -3.95 -5.20 -1.60
N SER A 74 -2.98 -5.30 -0.69
CA SER A 74 -1.65 -5.79 -1.04
C SER A 74 -1.64 -7.25 -1.48
N ASP A 75 -2.52 -8.08 -0.93
CA ASP A 75 -2.56 -9.51 -1.27
C ASP A 75 -3.20 -9.74 -2.64
N GLU A 76 -4.30 -9.05 -2.91
CA GLU A 76 -5.03 -9.05 -4.18
C GLU A 76 -4.16 -8.51 -5.32
N LEU A 77 -3.42 -7.43 -5.05
CA LEU A 77 -2.47 -6.87 -6.01
C LEU A 77 -1.30 -7.83 -6.30
N ILE A 78 -0.71 -8.45 -5.28
CA ILE A 78 0.36 -9.44 -5.48
C ILE A 78 -0.15 -10.62 -6.31
N GLU A 79 -1.35 -11.13 -6.01
CA GLU A 79 -1.94 -12.23 -6.78
C GLU A 79 -2.15 -11.84 -8.25
N HIS A 80 -2.78 -10.68 -8.49
CA HIS A 80 -3.02 -10.18 -9.83
C HIS A 80 -1.72 -10.02 -10.64
N PHE A 81 -0.73 -9.33 -10.08
CA PHE A 81 0.52 -9.05 -10.79
C PHE A 81 1.44 -10.28 -10.88
N SER A 82 1.29 -11.28 -10.00
CA SER A 82 1.95 -12.58 -10.16
C SER A 82 1.48 -13.29 -11.43
N GLY A 83 0.18 -13.22 -11.72
CA GLY A 83 -0.40 -13.72 -12.98
C GLY A 83 0.08 -12.93 -14.20
N VAL A 84 0.12 -11.60 -14.11
CA VAL A 84 0.57 -10.72 -15.22
C VAL A 84 2.03 -10.94 -15.58
N TYR A 85 2.91 -11.02 -14.57
CA TYR A 85 4.35 -11.13 -14.79
C TYR A 85 4.85 -12.58 -14.87
N ASN A 86 3.98 -13.56 -14.65
CA ASN A 86 4.33 -14.98 -14.56
C ASN A 86 5.44 -15.25 -13.53
N ILE A 87 5.36 -14.57 -12.39
CA ILE A 87 6.27 -14.74 -11.25
C ILE A 87 5.44 -15.02 -10.01
N THR A 88 5.59 -16.21 -9.45
CA THR A 88 4.82 -16.62 -8.28
C THR A 88 5.34 -15.94 -7.01
N ARG A 89 4.41 -15.59 -6.13
CA ARG A 89 4.68 -15.07 -4.77
C ARG A 89 5.66 -15.93 -3.98
N ASP A 90 5.61 -17.24 -4.15
CA ASP A 90 6.45 -18.19 -3.41
C ASP A 90 7.94 -18.06 -3.73
N ASN A 91 8.30 -17.42 -4.85
CA ASN A 91 9.69 -17.21 -5.25
C ASN A 91 10.29 -15.89 -4.74
N ILE A 92 9.54 -15.14 -3.93
CA ILE A 92 9.88 -13.77 -3.52
C ILE A 92 10.36 -13.81 -2.05
N GLU A 93 11.68 -13.92 -1.86
CA GLU A 93 12.30 -14.11 -0.54
C GLU A 93 12.18 -12.87 0.35
N MET A 94 12.36 -11.67 -0.19
CA MET A 94 12.20 -10.43 0.59
C MET A 94 10.75 -10.18 0.97
N LEU A 95 9.79 -10.58 0.14
CA LEU A 95 8.38 -10.57 0.53
C LEU A 95 8.14 -11.48 1.73
N LYS A 96 8.62 -12.74 1.71
CA LYS A 96 8.52 -13.65 2.86
C LYS A 96 9.18 -13.05 4.11
N TYR A 97 10.37 -12.47 3.97
CA TYR A 97 11.05 -11.81 5.07
C TYR A 97 10.22 -10.64 5.62
N TRP A 98 9.68 -9.79 4.75
CA TRP A 98 8.83 -8.65 5.11
C TRP A 98 7.62 -9.10 5.92
N GLU A 99 6.89 -10.10 5.43
CA GLU A 99 5.65 -10.60 6.02
C GLU A 99 5.87 -11.26 7.38
N ASN A 100 6.94 -12.04 7.51
CA ASN A 100 7.22 -12.80 8.72
C ASN A 100 7.94 -11.99 9.80
N ASN A 101 8.65 -10.91 9.43
CA ASN A 101 9.52 -10.18 10.36
C ASN A 101 9.16 -8.70 10.48
N MET A 102 9.18 -7.95 9.38
CA MET A 102 9.09 -6.48 9.40
C MET A 102 7.66 -5.99 9.61
N MET A 103 6.71 -6.56 8.87
CA MET A 103 5.30 -6.18 8.95
C MET A 103 4.69 -6.41 10.34
N PRO A 104 4.90 -7.56 11.04
CA PRO A 104 4.43 -7.74 12.41
C PRO A 104 5.00 -6.69 13.38
N ARG A 105 6.30 -6.37 13.27
CA ARG A 105 6.94 -5.35 14.10
C ARG A 105 6.34 -3.97 13.86
N MET A 106 6.15 -3.59 12.60
CA MET A 106 5.57 -2.28 12.27
C MET A 106 4.11 -2.16 12.72
N ARG A 107 3.31 -3.23 12.55
CA ARG A 107 1.94 -3.28 13.10
C ARG A 107 1.92 -3.15 14.63
N ASN A 108 2.87 -3.77 15.32
CA ASN A 108 2.99 -3.65 16.77
C ASN A 108 3.33 -2.22 17.20
N ILE A 109 4.26 -1.55 16.51
CA ILE A 109 4.59 -0.13 16.76
C ILE A 109 3.35 0.75 16.55
N MET A 110 2.63 0.58 15.45
CA MET A 110 1.40 1.33 15.19
C MET A 110 0.33 1.12 16.26
N LYS A 111 0.17 -0.12 16.73
CA LYS A 111 -0.74 -0.44 17.83
C LYS A 111 -0.34 0.32 19.10
N GLN A 112 0.94 0.29 19.48
CA GLN A 112 1.44 0.99 20.66
C GLN A 112 1.26 2.52 20.56
N LEU A 113 1.51 3.10 19.38
CA LEU A 113 1.30 4.54 19.16
C LEU A 113 -0.17 4.93 19.32
N ARG A 114 -1.08 4.10 18.81
CA ARG A 114 -2.53 4.32 18.98
C ARG A 114 -2.93 4.24 20.46
N GLU A 115 -2.52 3.19 21.15
CA GLU A 115 -2.80 3.01 22.59
C GLU A 115 -2.21 4.14 23.45
N ALA A 116 -1.03 4.63 23.12
CA ALA A 116 -0.42 5.77 23.80
C ALA A 116 -1.22 7.06 23.58
N LYS A 117 -1.70 7.31 22.36
CA LYS A 117 -2.54 8.47 22.03
C LYS A 117 -3.90 8.42 22.76
N GLU A 118 -4.52 7.24 22.82
CA GLU A 118 -5.76 7.01 23.55
C GLU A 118 -5.59 7.37 25.04
N LYS A 119 -4.53 6.86 25.69
CA LYS A 119 -4.22 7.20 27.09
C LYS A 119 -3.96 8.68 27.33
N ILE A 120 -3.24 9.36 26.43
CA ILE A 120 -3.00 10.81 26.56
C ILE A 120 -4.33 11.59 26.50
N THR A 121 -5.24 11.17 25.62
CA THR A 121 -6.55 11.80 25.46
C THR A 121 -7.40 11.62 26.72
N GLU A 122 -7.41 10.42 27.31
CA GLU A 122 -8.12 10.12 28.57
C GLU A 122 -7.59 10.92 29.76
N LEU A 123 -6.27 11.14 29.85
CA LEU A 123 -5.66 11.92 30.93
C LEU A 123 -5.87 13.44 30.79
N SER A 124 -6.20 13.90 29.58
CA SER A 124 -6.39 15.33 29.27
C SER A 124 -7.87 15.74 29.23
N ALA A 125 -8.79 14.79 29.44
CA ALA A 125 -10.25 14.97 29.51
C ALA A 125 -10.73 15.05 30.97
#